data_AF-A0A7X2HQ83-F1
#
_entry.id   AF-A0A7X2HQ83-F1
#
_cell.length_a   1.000
_cell.length_b   1.000
_cell.length_c   1.000
_cell.angle_alpha   90.00
_cell.angle_beta   90.00
_cell.angle_gamma   90.00
#
_symmetry.space_group_name_H-M   'P 1'
#
loop_
_entity.id
_entity.type
_entity.pdbx_description
1 polymer ?
#
loop_
_entity_poly.entity_id
_entity_poly.type
_entity_poly.pdbx_seq_one_letter_code
_entity_poly.pdbx_strand_id
1 'polypeptide(L)' 'MASEADALRRLIQILDTPVGAALRVAAIEGLGIAGGDVARATLIRVLDQPASAEVHAAAARALGRATHR' A
#
# COMPACT_ATOMS: atom_id res chain seq x y z
N MET A 1 -19.58 -9.95 8.17
CA MET A 1 -18.15 -10.28 7.89
C MET A 1 -17.57 -9.16 7.05
N ALA A 2 -16.30 -8.79 7.25
CA ALA A 2 -15.67 -7.72 6.46
C ALA A 2 -15.33 -8.21 5.04
N SER A 3 -15.51 -7.36 4.03
CA SER A 3 -15.20 -7.65 2.64
C SER A 3 -13.76 -7.31 2.27
N GLU A 4 -13.29 -7.79 1.11
CA GLU A 4 -12.00 -7.38 0.54
C GLU A 4 -11.92 -5.86 0.34
N ALA A 5 -13.03 -5.24 -0.09
CA ALA A 5 -13.12 -3.80 -0.23
C ALA A 5 -12.93 -3.08 1.11
N ASP A 6 -13.44 -3.63 2.21
CA ASP A 6 -13.25 -3.06 3.55
C ASP A 6 -11.78 -3.16 4.00
N ALA A 7 -11.11 -4.28 3.69
CA ALA A 7 -9.69 -4.44 3.96
C ALA A 7 -8.84 -3.45 3.15
N LEU A 8 -9.08 -3.34 1.84
CA LEU A 8 -8.39 -2.37 0.97
C LEU A 8 -8.58 -0.93 1.46
N ARG A 9 -9.82 -0.52 1.77
CA ARG A 9 -10.10 0.82 2.31
C ARG A 9 -9.32 1.07 3.59
N ARG A 10 -9.26 0.09 4.50
CA ARG A 10 -8.56 0.26 5.77
C ARG A 10 -7.05 0.42 5.58
N LEU A 11 -6.44 -0.35 4.68
CA LEU A 11 -5.02 -0.23 4.35
C LEU A 11 -4.69 1.14 3.72
N ILE A 12 -5.53 1.61 2.79
CA ILE A 12 -5.36 2.95 2.18
C ILE A 12 -5.46 4.04 3.25
N GLN A 13 -6.44 3.94 4.15
CA GLN A 13 -6.61 4.91 5.24
C GLN A 13 -5.38 5.01 6.15
N ILE A 14 -4.67 3.90 6.40
CA ILE A 14 -3.43 3.92 7.16
C ILE A 14 -2.37 4.80 6.47
N LEU A 15 -2.31 4.78 5.13
CA LEU A 15 -1.34 5.58 4.37
C LEU A 15 -1.65 7.07 4.36
N ASP A 16 -2.91 7.44 4.55
CA ASP A 16 -3.38 8.84 4.59
C ASP A 16 -3.44 9.41 6.02
N THR A 17 -3.05 8.62 7.04
CA THR A 17 -2.96 9.08 8.43
C THR A 17 -1.52 9.34 8.84
N PRO A 18 -1.26 10.27 9.79
CA PRO A 18 0.09 10.56 10.26
C PRO A 18 0.56 9.44 11.22
N VAL A 19 0.93 8.31 10.64
CA VAL A 19 1.45 7.13 11.34
C VAL A 19 2.93 6.93 11.06
N GLY A 20 3.60 6.18 11.93
CA GLY A 20 5.02 5.85 11.77
C GLY A 20 5.32 5.03 10.50
N ALA A 21 6.55 5.13 10.01
CA ALA A 21 7.00 4.47 8.78
C ALA A 21 6.72 2.95 8.78
N ALA A 22 6.96 2.26 9.90
CA ALA A 22 6.71 0.82 10.02
C ALA A 22 5.25 0.43 9.71
N LEU A 23 4.27 1.22 10.17
CA LEU A 23 2.86 0.92 9.91
C LEU A 23 2.49 1.22 8.45
N ARG A 24 3.09 2.26 7.84
CA ARG A 24 2.94 2.54 6.41
C ARG A 24 3.50 1.40 5.57
N VAL A 25 4.69 0.90 5.92
CA VAL A 25 5.33 -0.25 5.27
C VAL A 25 4.43 -1.48 5.34
N ALA A 26 3.91 -1.82 6.52
CA ALA A 26 3.01 -2.97 6.67
C ALA A 26 1.73 -2.82 5.81
N ALA A 27 1.13 -1.62 5.77
CA ALA A 27 -0.05 -1.37 4.95
C ALA A 27 0.25 -1.50 3.44
N ILE A 28 1.38 -0.96 2.99
CA ILE A 28 1.89 -1.09 1.62
C ILE A 28 2.10 -2.56 1.25
N GLU A 29 2.70 -3.34 2.13
CA GLU A 29 2.91 -4.77 1.88
C GLU A 29 1.59 -5.52 1.74
N GLY A 30 0.62 -5.20 2.60
CA GLY A 30 -0.76 -5.71 2.51
C GLY A 30 -1.43 -5.35 1.18
N LEU A 31 -1.29 -4.11 0.71
CA LEU A 31 -1.80 -3.69 -0.61
C LEU A 31 -1.16 -4.49 -1.75
N GLY A 32 0.15 -4.75 -1.67
CA GLY A 32 0.85 -5.58 -2.66
C GLY A 32 0.35 -7.03 -2.70
N ILE A 33 -0.07 -7.56 -1.55
CA ILE A 33 -0.67 -8.91 -1.46
C ILE A 33 -2.11 -8.89 -1.96
N ALA A 34 -2.90 -7.86 -1.62
CA ALA A 34 -4.28 -7.74 -2.10
C ALA A 34 -4.31 -7.65 -3.63
N GLY A 35 -3.46 -6.81 -4.21
CA GLY A 35 -3.43 -6.60 -5.67
C GLY A 35 -4.65 -5.84 -6.19
N GLY A 36 -4.90 -5.96 -7.50
CA GLY A 36 -5.98 -5.23 -8.16
C GLY A 36 -5.66 -3.76 -8.45
N ASP A 37 -6.51 -3.13 -9.26
CA ASP A 37 -6.26 -1.79 -9.82
C ASP A 37 -6.13 -0.72 -8.75
N VAL A 38 -6.97 -0.79 -7.71
CA VAL A 38 -6.97 0.20 -6.62
C VAL A 38 -5.69 0.12 -5.79
N ALA A 39 -5.22 -1.10 -5.48
CA ALA A 39 -3.96 -1.26 -4.76
C ALA A 39 -2.78 -0.79 -5.61
N ARG A 40 -2.74 -1.16 -6.90
CA ARG A 40 -1.69 -0.70 -7.83
C ARG A 40 -1.65 0.82 -7.94
N ALA A 41 -2.80 1.47 -8.14
CA ALA A 41 -2.89 2.92 -8.19
C ALA A 41 -2.42 3.59 -6.89
N THR A 42 -2.76 3.00 -5.74
CA THR A 42 -2.31 3.51 -4.44
C THR A 42 -0.80 3.36 -4.27
N LEU A 43 -0.23 2.22 -4.67
CA LEU A 43 1.21 1.97 -4.58
C LEU A 43 2.02 2.91 -5.48
N ILE A 44 1.52 3.21 -6.68
CA ILE A 44 2.11 4.22 -7.58
C ILE A 44 2.08 5.60 -6.91
N ARG A 45 0.92 6.00 -6.37
CA ARG A 45 0.80 7.28 -5.63
C ARG A 45 1.83 7.39 -4.49
N VAL A 46 2.09 6.31 -3.75
CA VAL A 46 3.10 6.32 -2.68
C VAL A 46 4.51 6.58 -3.23
N LEU A 47 4.84 6.03 -4.40
CA LEU A 47 6.14 6.25 -5.05
C LEU A 47 6.30 7.68 -5.55
N ASP A 48 5.21 8.32 -5.99
CA ASP A 48 5.22 9.70 -6.49
C ASP A 48 5.24 10.76 -5.37
N GLN A 49 4.94 10.37 -4.13
CA GLN A 49 4.89 11.26 -2.98
C GLN A 49 6.20 11.24 -2.16
N PRO A 50 6.61 12.36 -1.54
CA PRO A 50 7.73 12.36 -0.61
C PRO A 50 7.50 11.39 0.56
N ALA A 51 8.43 10.45 0.73
CA ALA A 51 8.43 9.50 1.84
C ALA A 51 9.87 9.09 2.18
N SER A 52 10.03 8.31 3.25
CA SER A 52 11.33 7.71 3.54
C SER A 52 11.69 6.65 2.48
N ALA A 53 12.99 6.41 2.30
CA ALA A 53 13.48 5.37 1.41
C ALA A 53 12.89 3.99 1.74
N GLU A 54 12.65 3.71 3.02
CA GLU A 54 12.00 2.47 3.48
C GLU A 54 10.58 2.32 2.94
N VAL A 55 9.77 3.39 3.00
CA VAL A 55 8.39 3.41 2.50
C VAL A 55 8.37 3.25 0.97
N HIS A 56 9.27 3.93 0.25
CA HIS A 56 9.40 3.75 -1.20
C HIS A 56 9.87 2.34 -1.57
N ALA A 57 10.85 1.78 -0.87
CA ALA A 57 11.32 0.41 -1.11
C ALA A 57 10.22 -0.63 -0.85
N ALA A 58 9.39 -0.43 0.17
CA ALA A 58 8.20 -1.26 0.39
C ALA A 58 7.21 -1.12 -0.77
N ALA A 59 6.92 0.11 -1.22
CA ALA A 59 5.96 0.37 -2.29
C ALA A 59 6.40 -0.23 -3.63
N ALA A 60 7.67 -0.09 -4.00
CA ALA A 60 8.22 -0.68 -5.20
C ALA A 60 8.13 -2.22 -5.18
N ARG A 61 8.51 -2.86 -4.06
CA ARG A 61 8.38 -4.31 -3.90
C ARG A 61 6.93 -4.78 -3.93
N ALA A 62 6.03 -4.05 -3.27
CA ALA A 62 4.60 -4.34 -3.25
C ALA A 62 3.95 -4.21 -4.63
N LEU A 63 4.34 -3.18 -5.40
CA LEU A 63 3.84 -2.96 -6.76
C LEU A 63 4.22 -4.12 -7.67
N GLY A 64 5.47 -4.60 -7.59
CA GLY A 64 5.92 -5.80 -8.31
C GLY A 64 5.18 -7.08 -7.93
N ARG A 65 4.63 -7.19 -6.71
CA ARG A 65 3.76 -8.32 -6.32
C ARG A 65 2.35 -8.16 -6.86
N ALA A 66 1.85 -6.93 -6.91
CA ALA A 66 0.50 -6.61 -7.37
C ALA A 66 0.31 -6.73 -8.89
N THR A 67 1.35 -7.02 -9.68
CA THR A 67 1.24 -7.24 -11.14
C THR A 67 0.66 -8.62 -11.51
N HIS A 68 0.66 -9.57 -10.58
CA HIS A 68 0.26 -10.97 -10.83
C HIS A 68 -1.12 -11.34 -10.27
N ARG A 69 -1.88 -10.36 -9.79
CA ARG A 69 -3.21 -10.53 -9.17
C ARG A 69 -4.22 -9.57 -9.79
#